data_AF-A0A5C8MU03-F1
#
_entry.id   AF-A0A5C8MU03-F1
#
_cell.length_a   1.000
_cell.length_b   1.000
_cell.length_c   1.000
_cell.angle_alpha   90.00
_cell.angle_beta   90.00
_cell.angle_gamma   90.00
#
_symmetry.space_group_name_H-M   'P 1'
#
loop_
_entity.id
_entity.type
_entity.pdbx_description
1 polymer ?
#
loop_
_entity_poly.entity_id
_entity_poly.type
_entity_poly.pdbx_seq_one_letter_code
_entity_poly.pdbx_strand_id
1 'polypeptide(L)'
;MIIHELVGTENLFAKELKEGYYVIRKRYNMLDIDLCGADTFQQIDRGTEEVVTVVFDPGNEYSLICLGVYTFENKSPSLSELKQMLQTKHEDLFQTKAVSA
;
A
#
# COMPACT_ATOMS: atom_id res chain seq x y z
N MET A 1 19.10 0.95 13.39
CA MET A 1 18.14 -0.12 13.00
C MET A 1 16.86 0.57 12.60
N ILE A 2 16.39 0.36 11.38
CA ILE A 2 15.18 1.05 10.91
C ILE A 2 13.95 0.24 11.30
N ILE A 3 13.05 0.87 12.04
CA ILE A 3 11.75 0.36 12.43
C ILE A 3 10.70 1.03 11.55
N HIS A 4 9.84 0.21 10.92
CA HIS A 4 8.67 0.67 10.19
C HIS A 4 7.45 0.50 11.09
N GLU A 5 7.05 1.56 11.76
CA GLU A 5 5.90 1.56 12.67
C GLU A 5 4.61 1.73 11.87
N LEU A 6 3.75 0.70 11.83
CA LEU A 6 2.47 0.78 11.12
C LEU A 6 1.52 1.74 11.84
N VAL A 7 1.15 2.82 11.16
CA VAL A 7 0.22 3.84 11.70
C VAL A 7 -1.18 3.76 11.10
N GLY A 8 -1.35 3.11 9.95
CA GLY A 8 -2.67 2.99 9.33
C GLY A 8 -2.74 1.96 8.22
N THR A 9 -3.92 1.38 8.04
CA THR A 9 -4.25 0.47 6.94
C THR A 9 -5.61 0.84 6.35
N GLU A 10 -5.69 0.96 5.04
CA GLU A 10 -6.88 1.38 4.30
C GLU A 10 -7.10 0.49 3.07
N ASN A 11 -8.34 0.06 2.85
CA ASN A 11 -8.75 -0.56 1.58
C ASN A 11 -9.23 0.53 0.64
N LEU A 12 -8.54 0.70 -0.48
CA LEU A 12 -8.83 1.73 -1.48
C LEU A 12 -9.77 1.19 -2.57
N PHE A 13 -10.57 2.10 -3.13
CA PHE A 13 -11.38 1.87 -4.33
C PHE A 13 -12.35 0.66 -4.26
N ALA A 14 -12.73 0.19 -3.07
CA ALA A 14 -13.48 -1.06 -2.89
C ALA A 14 -14.77 -1.18 -3.72
N LYS A 15 -15.41 -0.06 -4.09
CA LYS A 15 -16.62 -0.03 -4.93
C LYS A 15 -16.35 0.04 -6.44
N GLU A 16 -15.11 0.28 -6.83
CA GLU A 16 -14.67 0.51 -8.21
C GLU A 16 -13.80 -0.63 -8.74
N LEU A 17 -13.28 -1.48 -7.86
CA LEU A 17 -12.49 -2.66 -8.20
C LEU A 17 -13.40 -3.79 -8.68
N LYS A 18 -12.88 -4.64 -9.58
CA LYS A 18 -13.55 -5.90 -9.92
C LYS A 18 -13.59 -6.81 -8.69
N GLU A 19 -14.57 -7.72 -8.65
CA GLU A 19 -14.70 -8.70 -7.57
C GLU A 19 -13.41 -9.52 -7.39
N GLY A 20 -13.06 -9.80 -6.13
CA GLY A 20 -11.82 -10.47 -5.76
C GLY A 20 -10.57 -9.59 -5.73
N TYR A 21 -10.61 -8.36 -6.27
CA TYR A 21 -9.45 -7.47 -6.23
C TYR A 21 -9.48 -6.53 -5.02
N TYR A 22 -8.31 -6.35 -4.42
CA TYR A 22 -8.08 -5.46 -3.28
C TYR A 22 -6.86 -4.57 -3.53
N VAL A 23 -6.99 -3.30 -3.17
CA VAL A 23 -5.87 -2.37 -3.11
C VAL A 23 -5.73 -1.92 -1.67
N ILE A 24 -4.66 -2.34 -1.01
CA ILE A 24 -4.42 -2.09 0.42
C ILE A 24 -3.31 -1.05 0.53
N ARG A 25 -3.59 0.08 1.17
CA ARG A 25 -2.60 1.10 1.53
C ARG A 25 -2.23 0.94 2.99
N LYS A 26 -0.95 0.76 3.28
CA LYS A 26 -0.38 0.83 4.62
C LYS A 26 0.49 2.08 4.74
N ARG A 27 0.37 2.79 5.86
CA ARG A 27 1.23 3.93 6.18
C ARG A 27 2.11 3.57 7.37
N TYR A 28 3.38 3.92 7.29
CA TYR A 28 4.37 3.69 8.32
C TYR A 28 5.09 4.99 8.67
N ASN A 29 5.44 5.15 9.95
CA ASN A 29 6.53 6.03 10.34
C ASN A 29 7.83 5.25 10.29
N MET A 30 8.88 5.84 9.72
CA MET A 30 10.21 5.25 9.69
C MET A 30 11.05 5.85 10.80
N LEU A 31 11.57 5.01 11.68
CA LEU A 31 12.36 5.41 12.83
C LEU A 31 13.70 4.70 12.79
N ASP A 32 14.80 5.44 12.83
CA ASP A 32 16.13 4.86 12.97
C ASP A 32 16.54 4.86 14.44
N ILE A 33 16.83 3.68 14.96
CA ILE A 33 17.29 3.49 16.33
C ILE A 33 18.79 3.25 16.32
N ASP A 34 19.53 4.19 16.89
CA ASP A 34 20.98 4.14 17.05
C ASP A 34 21.37 3.90 18.51
N LEU A 35 22.43 3.11 18.72
CA LEU A 35 23.01 2.88 20.04
C LEU A 35 24.11 3.93 20.27
N CYS A 36 23.87 4.87 21.18
CA CYS A 36 24.80 5.98 21.44
C CYS A 36 25.64 5.79 22.71
N GLY A 37 25.60 4.61 23.33
CA GLY A 37 26.33 4.27 24.55
C GLY A 37 25.99 2.86 25.04
N ALA A 38 26.44 2.51 26.25
CA ALA A 38 26.21 1.18 26.81
C ALA A 38 24.71 0.86 26.99
N ASP A 39 23.89 1.85 27.36
CA ASP A 39 22.46 1.65 27.68
C ASP A 39 21.55 2.78 27.14
N THR A 40 22.01 3.55 26.14
CA THR A 40 21.25 4.68 25.59
C THR A 40 20.93 4.46 24.12
N PHE A 41 19.64 4.53 23.80
CA PHE A 41 19.14 4.52 22.43
C PHE A 41 18.76 5.94 22.01
N GLN A 42 19.14 6.32 20.80
CA GLN A 42 18.64 7.52 20.13
C GLN A 42 17.66 7.09 19.04
N GLN A 43 16.49 7.73 19.03
CA GLN A 43 15.50 7.58 17.97
C GLN A 43 15.58 8.79 17.05
N ILE A 44 15.72 8.52 15.75
CA ILE A 44 15.81 9.52 14.70
C ILE A 44 14.62 9.31 13.77
N ASP A 45 13.79 10.35 13.62
CA ASP A 45 12.70 10.34 12.65
C ASP A 45 13.28 10.35 11.21
N ARG A 46 12.94 9.32 10.42
CA ARG A 46 13.31 9.17 9.01
C ARG A 46 12.16 9.53 8.06
N GLY A 47 11.04 10.00 8.62
CA GLY A 47 9.84 10.40 7.90
C GLY A 47 8.85 9.25 7.73
N THR A 48 8.15 9.23 6.60
CA THR A 48 7.02 8.32 6.39
C THR A 48 7.22 7.43 5.19
N GLU A 49 6.64 6.24 5.25
CA GLU A 49 6.58 5.30 4.14
C GLU A 49 5.13 4.92 3.89
N GLU A 50 4.72 4.90 2.63
CA GLU A 50 3.45 4.30 2.24
C GLU A 50 3.67 3.13 1.31
N VAL A 51 3.00 2.02 1.61
CA VAL A 51 3.05 0.79 0.81
C VAL A 51 1.66 0.49 0.29
N VAL A 52 1.52 0.50 -1.04
CA VAL A 52 0.29 0.09 -1.72
C VAL A 52 0.48 -1.32 -2.27
N THR A 53 -0.33 -2.25 -1.81
CA THR A 53 -0.33 -3.65 -2.25
C THR A 53 -1.60 -3.95 -3.03
N VAL A 54 -1.44 -4.53 -4.22
CA VAL A 54 -2.54 -5.02 -5.04
C VAL A 54 -2.62 -6.53 -4.87
N VAL A 55 -3.79 -7.01 -4.46
CA VAL A 55 -4.04 -8.42 -4.17
C VAL A 55 -5.26 -8.90 -4.95
N PHE A 56 -5.21 -10.14 -5.42
CA PHE A 56 -6.36 -10.85 -5.97
C PHE A 56 -6.68 -12.07 -5.10
N ASP A 57 -7.94 -12.15 -4.67
CA ASP A 57 -8.55 -13.28 -4.00
C ASP A 57 -9.37 -14.09 -5.04
N PRO A 58 -8.91 -15.28 -5.45
CA PRO A 58 -9.63 -16.17 -6.35
C PRO A 58 -10.82 -16.88 -5.68
N GLY A 59 -11.09 -16.65 -4.39
CA GLY A 59 -12.17 -17.29 -3.64
C GLY A 59 -11.87 -18.72 -3.20
N ASN A 60 -10.59 -19.13 -3.19
CA ASN A 60 -10.16 -20.39 -2.60
C ASN A 60 -9.55 -20.17 -1.22
N GLU A 61 -9.68 -21.16 -0.34
CA GLU A 61 -9.39 -21.03 1.10
C GLU A 61 -7.92 -20.70 1.45
N TYR A 62 -6.99 -20.71 0.49
CA TYR A 62 -5.55 -20.70 0.78
C TYR A 62 -4.70 -19.75 -0.05
N SER A 63 -5.28 -18.92 -0.94
CA SER A 63 -4.46 -18.17 -1.91
C SER A 63 -4.88 -16.72 -2.06
N LEU A 64 -4.24 -15.81 -1.31
CA LEU A 64 -4.17 -14.42 -1.72
C LEU A 64 -3.00 -14.25 -2.69
N ILE A 65 -3.28 -13.78 -3.90
CA ILE A 65 -2.27 -13.58 -4.93
C ILE A 65 -1.82 -12.11 -4.89
N CYS A 66 -0.58 -11.87 -4.49
CA CYS A 66 0.01 -10.54 -4.57
C CYS A 66 0.36 -10.21 -6.03
N LEU A 67 -0.31 -9.21 -6.60
CA LEU A 67 -0.12 -8.79 -7.98
C LEU A 67 0.91 -7.65 -8.12
N GLY A 68 1.11 -6.87 -7.06
CA GLY A 68 2.07 -5.76 -7.07
C GLY A 68 2.22 -5.10 -5.71
N VAL A 69 3.42 -4.57 -5.45
CA VAL A 69 3.75 -3.78 -4.26
C VAL A 69 4.44 -2.50 -4.73
N TYR A 70 3.94 -1.35 -4.26
CA TYR A 70 4.44 -0.03 -4.61
C TYR A 70 4.76 0.73 -3.32
N THR A 71 6.03 1.11 -3.15
CA THR A 71 6.52 1.83 -1.98
C THR A 71 6.77 3.29 -2.32
N PHE A 72 6.32 4.19 -1.44
CA PHE A 72 6.49 5.63 -1.53
C PHE A 72 7.16 6.13 -0.25
N GLU A 73 8.44 6.46 -0.34
CA GLU A 73 9.19 7.04 0.77
C GLU A 73 9.04 8.56 0.78
N ASN A 74 8.71 9.11 1.94
CA ASN A 74 8.57 10.55 2.21
C ASN A 74 7.62 11.26 1.25
N LYS A 75 6.65 10.51 0.71
CA LYS A 75 5.64 10.97 -0.24
C LYS A 75 4.34 10.25 0.04
N SER A 76 3.24 11.00 -0.03
CA SER A 76 1.89 10.47 0.10
C SER A 76 1.13 10.77 -1.19
N PRO A 77 1.09 9.82 -2.15
CA PRO A 77 0.36 10.05 -3.39
C PRO A 77 -1.13 10.25 -3.12
N SER A 78 -1.75 11.14 -3.89
CA SER A 78 -3.19 11.36 -3.87
C SER A 78 -3.93 10.13 -4.41
N LEU A 79 -5.22 10.01 -4.09
CA LEU A 79 -6.05 8.92 -4.62
C LEU A 79 -6.13 8.94 -6.16
N SER A 80 -6.14 10.13 -6.78
CA SER A 80 -6.12 10.28 -8.24
C SER A 80 -4.83 9.76 -8.87
N GLU A 81 -3.68 10.10 -8.28
CA GLU A 81 -2.37 9.64 -8.78
C GLU A 81 -2.23 8.12 -8.65
N LEU A 82 -2.62 7.58 -7.48
CA LEU A 82 -2.66 6.14 -7.26
C LEU A 82 -3.57 5.44 -8.26
N LYS A 83 -4.78 5.96 -8.48
CA LYS A 83 -5.74 5.37 -9.42
C LYS A 83 -5.19 5.34 -10.84
N GLN A 84 -4.62 6.45 -11.32
CA GLN A 84 -4.04 6.53 -12.66
C GLN A 84 -2.87 5.55 -12.84
N MET A 85 -1.98 5.48 -11.85
CA MET A 85 -0.87 4.53 -11.86
C MET A 85 -1.36 3.10 -11.93
N LEU A 86 -2.33 2.74 -11.08
CA LEU A 86 -2.88 1.40 -11.00
C LEU A 86 -3.59 1.00 -12.31
N GLN A 87 -4.33 1.91 -12.93
CA GLN A 87 -4.93 1.68 -14.26
C GLN A 87 -3.88 1.42 -15.34
N THR A 88 -2.72 2.07 -15.24
CA THR A 88 -1.61 1.90 -16.20
C THR A 88 -0.85 0.60 -15.95
N LYS A 89 -0.72 0.16 -14.70
CA LYS A 89 0.03 -1.04 -14.31
C LYS A 89 -0.80 -2.33 -14.32
N HIS A 90 -2.12 -2.21 -14.14
CA HIS A 90 -3.06 -3.31 -14.05
C HIS A 90 -4.31 -2.97 -14.89
N GLU A 91 -4.25 -3.28 -16.19
CA GLU A 91 -5.30 -2.93 -17.16
C GLU A 91 -6.69 -3.41 -16.73
N ASP A 92 -6.75 -4.56 -16.03
CA ASP A 92 -7.99 -5.24 -15.66
C ASP A 92 -8.43 -5.05 -14.21
N LEU A 93 -7.82 -4.12 -13.46
CA LEU A 93 -8.09 -3.99 -12.01
C LEU A 93 -9.45 -3.34 -11.69
N PHE A 94 -9.85 -2.35 -12.48
CA PHE A 94 -11.07 -1.56 -12.24
C PHE A 94 -12.24 -2.08 -13.06
N GLN A 95 -13.46 -1.91 -12.56
CA GLN A 95 -14.68 -2.17 -13.30
C GLN A 95 -14.73 -1.27 -14.54
N THR A 96 -14.85 -1.86 -15.72
CA THR A 96 -15.26 -1.13 -16.91
C THR A 96 -16.73 -0.78 -16.74
N LYS A 97 -17.09 0.51 -16.80
CA LYS A 97 -18.51 0.88 -16.86
C LYS A 97 -19.13 0.11 -18.03
N ALA A 98 -20.15 -0.69 -17.76
CA ALA A 98 -20.99 -1.23 -18.81
C ALA A 98 -21.51 -0.04 -19.62
N VAL A 99 -21.11 0.04 -20.89
CA VAL A 99 -21.79 0.92 -21.85
C VAL A 99 -23.18 0.33 -21.98
N SER A 100 -24.14 0.91 -21.25
CA SER A 100 -25.55 0.65 -21.50
C SER A 100 -25.83 1.08 -22.94
N ALA A 101 -26.02 0.07 -23.81
CA ALA A 101 -26.40 0.22 -25.21
C ALA A 101 -27.79 0.85 -25.35
#